data_AF-A0A947Q003-F1
#
_entry.id   AF-A0A947Q003-F1
#
_cell.length_a   1.000
_cell.length_b   1.000
_cell.length_c   1.000
_cell.angle_alpha   90.00
_cell.angle_beta   90.00
_cell.angle_gamma   90.00
#
_symmetry.space_group_name_H-M   'P 1'
#
loop_
_entity.id
_entity.type
_entity.pdbx_description
1 polymer ?
#
loop_
_entity_poly.entity_id
_entity_poly.type
_entity_poly.pdbx_seq_one_letter_code
_entity_poly.pdbx_strand_id
1 'polypeptide(L)'
;MCFDENGLKSSDLRGGTQMFLKIVQFLLFVIVNAFGFFVVPLIANTAFKFDLVPARLAQNDPSILLQAFAYYIPFWAVAAVASIGFFFTRGETRAWLILAPLYVPAIYGAAVLIYFHVV
;
A
#
# COMPACT_ATOMS: atom_id res chain seq x y z
N MET A 1 -6.92 46.31 2.93
CA MET A 1 -6.70 45.08 2.11
C MET A 1 -5.22 45.05 1.76
N CYS A 2 -4.47 44.03 2.18
CA CYS A 2 -3.03 43.92 1.89
C CYS A 2 -2.82 43.14 0.59
N PHE A 3 -2.21 43.80 -0.40
CA PHE A 3 -1.73 43.21 -1.65
C PHE A 3 -0.21 43.11 -1.56
N ASP A 4 0.35 42.02 -2.07
CA ASP A 4 1.79 41.91 -2.32
C ASP A 4 2.15 42.74 -3.59
N GLU A 5 3.43 43.14 -3.74
CA GLU A 5 3.95 44.03 -4.80
C GLU A 5 3.65 43.55 -6.24
N ASN A 6 3.23 42.29 -6.39
CA ASN A 6 2.89 41.66 -7.66
C ASN A 6 1.37 41.56 -7.93
N GLY A 7 0.51 42.21 -7.14
CA GLY A 7 -0.94 42.23 -7.36
C GLY A 7 -1.67 40.90 -7.11
N LEU A 8 -0.96 39.84 -6.70
CA LEU A 8 -1.57 38.59 -6.26
C LEU A 8 -2.14 38.73 -4.84
N LYS A 9 -3.42 38.40 -4.71
CA LYS A 9 -4.10 38.33 -3.42
C LYS A 9 -3.52 37.17 -2.62
N SER A 10 -3.03 37.42 -1.40
CA SER A 10 -2.47 36.38 -0.52
C SER A 10 -3.46 35.24 -0.22
N SER A 11 -4.77 35.50 -0.37
CA SER A 11 -5.84 34.49 -0.31
C SER A 11 -5.80 33.48 -1.46
N ASP A 12 -5.39 33.90 -2.67
CA ASP A 12 -5.38 33.05 -3.87
C ASP A 12 -4.18 32.09 -3.86
N LEU A 13 -3.02 32.55 -3.37
CA LEU A 13 -1.86 31.67 -3.11
C LEU A 13 -2.21 30.59 -2.05
N ARG A 14 -2.89 30.98 -0.97
CA ARG A 14 -3.30 30.04 0.09
C ARG A 14 -4.33 29.02 -0.41
N GLY A 15 -5.26 29.43 -1.27
CA GLY A 15 -6.22 28.54 -1.92
C GLY A 15 -5.55 27.57 -2.90
N GLY A 16 -4.62 28.07 -3.73
CA GLY A 16 -3.86 27.26 -4.69
C GLY A 16 -2.99 26.19 -4.01
N THR A 17 -2.26 26.56 -2.96
CA THR A 17 -1.44 25.59 -2.19
C THR A 17 -2.30 24.50 -1.54
N GLN A 18 -3.47 24.84 -0.98
CA GLN A 18 -4.37 23.84 -0.39
C GLN A 18 -4.96 22.90 -1.44
N MET A 19 -5.32 23.41 -2.62
CA MET A 19 -5.83 22.58 -3.71
C MET A 19 -4.76 21.62 -4.23
N PHE A 20 -3.53 22.11 -4.41
CA PHE A 20 -2.38 21.29 -4.80
C PHE A 20 -2.13 20.16 -3.80
N LEU A 21 -2.11 20.46 -2.49
CA LEU A 21 -1.89 19.45 -1.46
C LEU A 21 -2.97 18.35 -1.48
N LYS A 22 -4.24 18.70 -1.66
CA LYS A 22 -5.33 17.71 -1.77
C LYS A 22 -5.18 16.80 -2.99
N ILE A 23 -4.74 17.34 -4.13
CA ILE A 23 -4.47 16.56 -5.34
C ILE A 23 -3.33 15.57 -5.08
N VAL A 24 -2.21 16.04 -4.51
CA VAL A 24 -1.07 15.18 -4.17
C VAL A 24 -1.48 14.07 -3.21
N GLN A 25 -2.28 14.39 -2.19
CA GLN A 25 -2.80 13.41 -1.24
C GLN A 25 -3.67 12.34 -1.90
N PHE A 26 -4.56 12.75 -2.81
CA PHE A 26 -5.40 11.84 -3.57
C PHE A 26 -4.56 10.93 -4.49
N LEU A 27 -3.57 11.48 -5.19
CA LEU A 27 -2.66 10.70 -6.03
C LEU A 27 -1.87 9.68 -5.21
N LEU A 28 -1.32 10.08 -4.07
CA LEU A 28 -0.63 9.17 -3.15
C LEU A 28 -1.56 8.06 -2.65
N PHE A 29 -2.80 8.39 -2.33
CA PHE A 29 -3.80 7.41 -1.91
C PHE A 29 -4.08 6.35 -2.99
N VAL A 30 -4.28 6.78 -4.24
CA VAL A 30 -4.48 5.87 -5.37
C VAL A 30 -3.26 4.99 -5.60
N ILE A 31 -2.07 5.60 -5.60
CA ILE A 31 -0.79 4.89 -5.78
C ILE A 31 -0.64 3.81 -4.70
N VAL A 32 -0.82 4.15 -3.43
CA VAL A 32 -0.63 3.20 -2.33
C VAL A 32 -1.62 2.04 -2.39
N ASN A 33 -2.88 2.29 -2.73
CA ASN A 33 -3.87 1.22 -2.87
C ASN A 33 -3.56 0.30 -4.06
N ALA A 34 -3.19 0.88 -5.21
CA ALA A 34 -2.83 0.12 -6.40
C ALA A 34 -1.54 -0.68 -6.21
N PHE A 35 -0.48 -0.06 -5.68
CA PHE A 35 0.77 -0.75 -5.38
C PHE A 35 0.60 -1.82 -4.32
N GLY A 36 -0.23 -1.58 -3.31
CA GLY A 36 -0.54 -2.54 -2.25
C GLY A 36 -1.02 -3.89 -2.78
N PHE A 37 -1.75 -3.90 -3.89
CA PHE A 37 -2.20 -5.13 -4.55
C PHE A 37 -1.03 -5.96 -5.09
N PHE A 38 0.03 -5.33 -5.58
CA PHE A 38 1.16 -6.03 -6.18
C PHE A 38 2.25 -6.42 -5.18
N VAL A 39 2.14 -6.02 -3.91
CA VAL A 39 3.16 -6.29 -2.88
C VAL A 39 3.42 -7.78 -2.69
N VAL A 40 2.37 -8.60 -2.58
CA VAL A 40 2.53 -10.04 -2.35
C VAL A 40 3.11 -10.76 -3.58
N PRO A 41 2.63 -10.52 -4.82
CA PRO A 41 3.31 -11.01 -6.01
C PRO A 41 4.78 -10.59 -6.12
N LEU A 42 5.12 -9.36 -5.71
CA LEU A 42 6.49 -8.87 -5.70
C LEU A 42 7.35 -9.61 -4.66
N ILE A 43 6.83 -9.84 -3.46
CA ILE A 43 7.50 -10.62 -2.40
C ILE A 43 7.72 -12.05 -2.87
N ALA A 44 6.70 -12.69 -3.45
CA ALA A 44 6.81 -14.03 -3.99
C ALA A 44 7.90 -14.11 -5.06
N ASN A 45 7.88 -13.22 -6.06
CA ASN A 45 8.86 -13.19 -7.14
C ASN A 45 10.29 -12.93 -6.62
N THR A 46 10.42 -12.04 -5.63
CA THR A 46 11.70 -11.79 -4.93
C THR A 46 12.18 -13.06 -4.23
N ALA A 47 11.30 -13.74 -3.50
CA ALA A 47 11.65 -14.96 -2.81
C ALA A 47 12.12 -16.07 -3.77
N PHE A 48 11.44 -16.26 -4.91
CA PHE A 48 11.86 -17.20 -5.95
C PHE A 48 13.20 -16.82 -6.59
N LYS A 49 13.46 -15.54 -6.83
CA LYS A 49 14.72 -15.07 -7.47
C LYS A 49 15.95 -15.20 -6.56
N PHE A 50 15.77 -14.99 -5.26
CA PHE A 50 16.87 -15.04 -4.29
C PHE A 50 17.01 -16.40 -3.60
N ASP A 51 16.29 -17.42 -4.08
CA ASP A 51 16.25 -18.77 -3.49
C ASP A 51 15.91 -18.75 -1.99
N LEU A 52 15.10 -17.76 -1.59
CA LEU A 52 14.57 -17.61 -0.23
C LEU A 52 13.33 -18.51 -0.02
N VAL A 53 12.91 -19.21 -1.07
CA VAL A 53 11.84 -20.21 -0.98
C VAL A 53 12.35 -21.37 -0.14
N PRO A 54 11.61 -21.80 0.89
CA PRO A 54 12.05 -22.90 1.74
C PRO A 54 12.30 -24.17 0.90
N ALA A 55 13.46 -24.80 1.10
CA ALA A 55 13.86 -26.01 0.37
C ALA A 55 12.82 -27.17 0.50
N ARG A 56 12.04 -27.19 1.58
CA ARG A 56 10.93 -28.13 1.79
C ARG A 56 9.77 -27.92 0.82
N LEU A 57 9.51 -26.70 0.35
CA LEU A 57 8.49 -26.44 -0.67
C LEU A 57 8.95 -26.76 -2.08
N ALA A 58 10.24 -26.57 -2.37
CA ALA A 58 10.81 -27.00 -3.64
C ALA A 58 10.66 -28.51 -3.86
N GLN A 59 10.57 -29.30 -2.78
CA GLN A 59 10.42 -30.76 -2.82
C GLN A 59 8.96 -31.26 -2.81
N ASN A 60 8.00 -30.51 -2.26
CA ASN A 60 6.66 -31.03 -1.93
C ASN A 60 5.49 -30.52 -2.80
N ASP A 61 5.76 -29.64 -3.77
CA ASP A 61 4.84 -29.02 -4.74
C ASP A 61 4.77 -27.47 -4.56
N PRO A 62 5.37 -26.70 -5.48
CA PRO A 62 5.36 -25.22 -5.42
C PRO A 62 3.95 -24.62 -5.55
N SER A 63 2.94 -25.40 -5.97
CA SER A 63 1.55 -24.95 -6.07
C SER A 63 0.95 -24.55 -4.71
N ILE A 64 1.41 -25.17 -3.62
CA ILE A 64 0.95 -24.89 -2.25
C ILE A 64 1.36 -23.47 -1.83
N LEU A 65 2.57 -23.03 -2.20
CA LEU A 65 3.03 -21.66 -1.95
C LEU A 65 2.17 -20.64 -2.69
N LEU A 66 1.84 -20.95 -3.94
CA LEU A 66 1.06 -20.07 -4.80
C LEU A 66 -0.38 -19.94 -4.27
N GLN A 67 -0.97 -21.03 -3.78
CA GLN A 67 -2.26 -21.01 -3.09
C GLN A 67 -2.21 -20.22 -1.78
N ALA A 68 -1.17 -20.42 -0.97
CA ALA A 68 -0.97 -19.65 0.26
C ALA A 68 -0.85 -18.15 -0.02
N PHE A 69 -0.12 -17.77 -1.07
CA PHE A 69 -0.07 -16.38 -1.50
C PHE A 69 -1.42 -15.89 -1.99
N ALA A 70 -2.22 -16.67 -2.72
CA ALA A 70 -3.53 -16.25 -3.26
C ALA A 70 -4.55 -15.78 -2.19
N TYR A 71 -4.45 -16.26 -0.94
CA TYR A 71 -5.28 -15.80 0.16
C TYR A 71 -5.01 -14.35 0.59
N TYR A 72 -3.98 -13.67 0.05
CA TYR A 72 -3.73 -12.25 0.35
C TYR A 72 -4.82 -11.30 -0.19
N ILE A 73 -5.54 -11.69 -1.25
CA ILE A 73 -6.54 -10.85 -1.93
C ILE A 73 -7.59 -10.33 -0.95
N PRO A 74 -8.26 -11.17 -0.12
CA PRO A 74 -9.19 -10.68 0.89
C PRO A 74 -8.54 -9.78 1.94
N PHE A 75 -7.30 -10.06 2.38
CA PHE A 75 -6.60 -9.22 3.35
C PHE A 75 -6.29 -7.83 2.78
N TRP A 76 -5.82 -7.77 1.54
CA TRP A 76 -5.64 -6.51 0.83
C TRP A 76 -6.98 -5.78 0.64
N ALA A 77 -8.04 -6.48 0.23
CA ALA A 77 -9.34 -5.87 -0.01
C ALA A 77 -9.91 -5.21 1.25
N VAL A 78 -9.82 -5.87 2.40
CA VAL A 78 -10.24 -5.30 3.69
C VAL A 78 -9.41 -4.06 4.03
N ALA A 79 -8.09 -4.12 3.85
CA ALA A 79 -7.19 -2.98 4.10
C ALA A 79 -7.47 -1.80 3.15
N ALA A 80 -7.75 -2.08 1.88
CA ALA A 80 -8.13 -1.09 0.87
C ALA A 80 -9.46 -0.41 1.22
N VAL A 81 -10.49 -1.18 1.58
CA VAL A 81 -11.79 -0.63 1.99
C VAL A 81 -11.65 0.24 3.24
N ALA A 82 -10.88 -0.20 4.24
CA ALA A 82 -10.61 0.60 5.44
C ALA A 82 -9.87 1.91 5.10
N SER A 83 -8.87 1.85 4.22
CA SER A 83 -8.12 3.00 3.73
C SER A 83 -9.02 3.99 2.98
N ILE A 84 -9.87 3.51 2.07
CA ILE A 84 -10.89 4.30 1.35
C ILE A 84 -11.83 4.98 2.35
N GLY A 85 -12.46 4.21 3.25
CA GLY A 85 -13.42 4.74 4.21
C GLY A 85 -12.80 5.82 5.10
N PHE A 86 -11.55 5.64 5.53
CA PHE A 86 -10.85 6.62 6.35
C PHE A 86 -10.50 7.90 5.57
N PHE A 87 -10.02 7.77 4.33
CA PHE A 87 -9.66 8.90 3.47
C PHE A 87 -10.86 9.84 3.24
N PHE A 88 -12.05 9.28 2.96
CA PHE A 88 -13.25 10.06 2.70
C PHE A 88 -13.92 10.62 3.96
N THR A 89 -13.83 9.94 5.11
CA THR A 89 -14.54 10.37 6.33
C THR A 89 -13.80 11.42 7.14
N ARG A 90 -12.46 11.33 7.23
CA ARG A 90 -11.68 12.23 8.09
C ARG A 90 -10.89 13.27 7.33
N GLY A 91 -10.67 13.10 6.03
CA GLY A 91 -9.79 13.97 5.23
C GLY A 91 -8.35 14.06 5.77
N GLU A 92 -8.02 13.25 6.77
CA GLU A 92 -6.72 13.20 7.43
C GLU A 92 -5.90 12.08 6.80
N THR A 93 -4.75 12.43 6.24
CA THR A 93 -3.77 11.46 5.77
C THR A 93 -2.95 10.92 6.94
N ARG A 94 -3.60 10.22 7.88
CA ARG A 94 -2.83 9.42 8.85
C ARG A 94 -2.09 8.35 8.06
N ALA A 95 -0.79 8.54 7.91
CA ALA A 95 0.06 7.75 7.02
C ALA A 95 -0.14 6.24 7.24
N TRP A 96 -0.28 5.80 8.49
CA TRP A 96 -0.47 4.39 8.82
C TRP A 96 -1.81 3.79 8.36
N LEU A 97 -2.88 4.56 8.15
CA LEU A 97 -4.14 4.01 7.60
C LEU A 97 -4.13 4.01 6.08
N ILE A 98 -3.54 5.05 5.48
CA ILE A 98 -3.39 5.12 4.03
C ILE A 98 -2.48 4.01 3.53
N LEU A 99 -1.40 3.72 4.27
CA LEU A 99 -0.43 2.67 3.96
C LEU A 99 -0.91 1.25 4.27
N ALA A 100 -2.09 1.07 4.88
CA ALA A 100 -2.63 -0.25 5.24
C ALA A 100 -2.67 -1.25 4.08
N PRO A 101 -3.10 -0.87 2.86
CA PRO A 101 -3.10 -1.76 1.71
C PRO A 101 -1.69 -2.22 1.30
N LEU A 102 -0.64 -1.57 1.80
CA LEU A 102 0.75 -1.88 1.47
C LEU A 102 1.41 -2.75 2.55
N TYR A 103 1.34 -2.36 3.82
CA TYR A 103 2.01 -3.14 4.88
C TYR A 103 1.23 -4.39 5.30
N VAL A 104 -0.12 -4.41 5.23
CA VAL A 104 -0.89 -5.61 5.61
C VAL A 104 -0.55 -6.79 4.69
N PRO A 105 -0.56 -6.63 3.35
CA PRO A 105 -0.11 -7.70 2.46
C PRO A 105 1.39 -8.00 2.58
N ALA A 106 2.23 -6.99 2.89
CA ALA A 106 3.66 -7.22 3.10
C ALA A 106 3.93 -8.13 4.31
N ILE A 107 3.28 -7.84 5.44
CA ILE A 107 3.39 -8.64 6.67
C ILE A 107 2.85 -10.05 6.41
N TYR A 108 1.71 -10.16 5.72
CA TYR A 108 1.16 -11.46 5.33
C TYR A 108 2.16 -12.27 4.48
N GLY A 109 2.71 -11.67 3.43
CA GLY A 109 3.67 -12.33 2.55
C GLY A 109 4.94 -12.78 3.29
N ALA A 110 5.47 -11.94 4.18
CA ALA A 110 6.61 -12.30 5.03
C ALA A 110 6.27 -13.43 6.02
N ALA A 111 5.09 -13.38 6.65
CA ALA A 111 4.64 -14.41 7.58
C ALA A 111 4.47 -15.78 6.89
N VAL A 112 3.93 -15.80 5.67
CA VAL A 112 3.83 -17.02 4.85
C VAL A 112 5.21 -17.61 4.59
N LEU A 113 6.18 -16.79 4.18
CA LEU A 113 7.56 -17.24 3.95
C LEU A 113 8.20 -17.80 5.23
N ILE A 114 8.04 -17.11 6.37
CA ILE A 114 8.57 -17.55 7.66
C ILE A 114 7.92 -18.86 8.12
N TYR A 115 6.59 -18.97 8.05
CA TYR A 115 5.86 -20.18 8.43
C TYR A 115 6.42 -21.40 7.73
N PHE A 116 6.61 -21.32 6.42
CA PHE A 116 7.14 -22.42 5.63
C PHE A 116 8.66 -22.62 5.74
N HIS A 117 9.38 -21.66 6.31
CA HIS A 117 10.80 -21.81 6.61
C HIS A 117 11.03 -22.53 7.95
N VAL A 118 10.13 -22.32 8.92
CA VAL A 118 10.21 -22.91 10.26
C VAL A 118 9.57 -24.29 10.33
N VAL A 119 8.44 -24.50 9.64
CA VAL A 119 7.66 -25.74 9.60
C VAL A 119 8.16 -26.66 8.48
#